data_AF-F8VU09-F1
#
_entry.id   AF-F8VU09-F1
#
_cell.length_a   1.000
_cell.length_b   1.000
_cell.length_c   1.000
_cell.angle_alpha   90.00
_cell.angle_beta   90.00
_cell.angle_gamma   90.00
#
_symmetry.space_group_name_H-M   'P 1'
#
loop_
_entity.id
_entity.type
_entity.pdbx_description
1 polymer ?
#
loop_
_entity_poly.entity_id
_entity_poly.type
_entity_poly.pdbx_seq_one_letter_code
_entity_poly.pdbx_strand_id
1 'polypeptide(L)' 'MVEYGRYSNELYELQASRWLWKKVKPHPPPSGLPPCPRLGHSFSLYGNKCYLFGGLANESEDSNNNVPRYLNDFYELE' A
#
# COMPACT_ATOMS: atom_id res chain seq x y z
N MET A 1 8.63 9.98 -15.67
CA MET A 1 8.94 8.54 -15.73
C MET A 1 7.61 7.82 -15.52
N VAL A 2 7.05 7.20 -16.56
CA VAL A 2 5.83 6.40 -16.43
C VAL A 2 6.28 5.04 -15.93
N GLU A 3 5.99 4.72 -14.67
CA GLU A 3 6.24 3.38 -14.15
C GLU A 3 5.21 2.43 -14.77
N TYR A 4 5.62 1.75 -15.84
CA TYR A 4 4.93 0.56 -16.36
C TYR A 4 5.15 -0.56 -15.35
N GLY A 5 4.15 -0.84 -14.53
CA GLY A 5 4.28 -1.84 -13.48
C GLY A 5 2.97 -2.06 -12.75
N ARG A 6 2.74 -3.32 -12.37
CA ARG A 6 1.65 -3.68 -11.47
C ARG A 6 1.98 -3.14 -10.09
N TYR A 7 1.23 -2.14 -9.63
CA TYR A 7 1.37 -1.64 -8.26
C TYR A 7 1.07 -2.77 -7.29
N SER A 8 1.69 -2.71 -6.10
CA SER A 8 1.50 -3.69 -5.03
C SER A 8 0.76 -3.06 -3.85
N ASN A 9 0.02 -3.89 -3.12
CA ASN A 9 -0.48 -3.60 -1.78
C ASN A 9 0.00 -4.64 -0.76
N GLU A 10 1.06 -5.39 -1.08
CA GLU A 10 1.66 -6.34 -0.15
C GLU A 10 2.48 -5.60 0.91
N LEU A 11 2.34 -6.03 2.17
CA LEU A 11 3.10 -5.50 3.30
C LEU A 11 4.08 -6.56 3.81
N TYR A 12 5.30 -6.14 4.07
CA TYR A 12 6.35 -6.98 4.64
C TYR A 12 7.02 -6.29 5.81
N GLU A 13 7.36 -7.06 6.84
CA GLU A 13 8.16 -6.64 7.98
C GLU A 13 9.55 -7.26 7.86
N LEU A 14 10.58 -6.43 7.95
CA LEU A 14 11.97 -6.88 8.05
C LEU A 14 12.34 -7.05 9.53
N GLN A 15 12.57 -8.29 9.95
CA GLN A 15 13.11 -8.57 11.27
C GLN A 15 14.61 -8.30 11.28
N ALA A 16 15.01 -7.05 11.57
CA ALA A 16 16.38 -6.57 11.44
C ALA A 16 17.43 -7.42 12.19
N SER A 17 17.07 -8.00 13.34
CA SER A 17 17.95 -8.86 14.13
C SER A 17 18.28 -10.21 13.48
N ARG A 18 17.41 -10.71 12.59
CA ARG A 18 17.55 -12.00 11.91
C ARG A 18 17.73 -11.88 10.40
N TRP A 19 17.53 -10.68 9.87
CA TRP A 19 17.52 -10.41 8.44
C TRP A 19 16.52 -11.27 7.66
N LEU A 20 15.33 -11.46 8.24
CA LEU A 20 14.25 -12.24 7.63
C LEU A 20 13.07 -11.35 7.29
N TRP A 21 12.56 -11.51 6.08
CA TRP A 21 11.33 -10.88 5.64
C TRP A 21 10.13 -11.75 6.03
N LYS A 22 9.14 -11.12 6.68
CA LYS A 22 7.87 -11.73 7.01
C LYS A 22 6.76 -11.02 6.26
N LYS A 23 5.94 -11.77 5.53
CA LYS A 23 4.72 -11.23 4.92
C LYS A 23 3.72 -10.88 6.02
N VAL A 24 3.22 -9.66 6.01
CA VAL A 24 2.23 -9.14 6.96
C VAL A 24 0.89 -9.03 6.25
N LYS A 25 -0.17 -9.48 6.92
CA LYS A 25 -1.55 -9.27 6.47
C LYS A 25 -2.21 -8.32 7.46
N PRO A 26 -2.26 -7.01 7.17
CA PRO A 26 -2.94 -6.08 8.06
C PRO A 26 -4.43 -6.43 8.15
N HIS A 27 -5.03 -6.19 9.30
CA HIS A 27 -6.47 -6.34 9.47
C HIS A 27 -7.18 -5.34 8.55
N PRO A 28 -8.24 -5.77 7.85
CA PRO A 28 -9.05 -4.84 7.07
C PRO A 28 -9.66 -3.79 8.00
N PRO A 29 -9.86 -2.55 7.54
CA PRO A 29 -10.55 -1.54 8.32
C PRO A 29 -11.96 -2.03 8.71
N PRO A 30 -12.49 -1.64 9.89
CA PRO A 30 -13.82 -2.09 10.36
C PRO A 30 -14.95 -1.81 9.36
N SER A 31 -14.77 -0.77 8.54
CA SER A 31 -15.64 -0.43 7.42
C SER A 31 -14.79 -0.18 6.18
N GLY A 32 -15.05 -0.93 5.12
CA GLY A 32 -14.46 -0.69 3.80
C GLY A 32 -13.54 -1.80 3.32
N LEU A 33 -12.98 -1.57 2.14
CA LEU A 33 -12.04 -2.46 1.49
C LEU A 33 -10.60 -2.12 1.93
N PRO A 34 -9.67 -3.08 1.94
CA PRO A 34 -8.25 -2.78 2.15
C PRO A 34 -7.74 -1.79 1.10
N PRO A 35 -6.62 -1.09 1.37
CA PRO A 35 -6.02 -0.18 0.40
C PRO A 35 -5.75 -0.90 -0.93
N CYS A 36 -6.15 -0.26 -2.03
CA CYS A 36 -5.77 -0.70 -3.36
C CYS A 36 -4.24 -0.59 -3.57
N PRO A 37 -3.67 -1.36 -4.50
CA PRO A 37 -2.27 -1.20 -4.90
C PRO A 37 -1.95 0.22 -5.34
N ARG A 38 -0.82 0.77 -4.84
CA ARG A 38 -0.49 2.19 -5.01
C ARG A 38 1.00 2.49 -4.82
N LEU A 39 1.45 3.62 -5.34
CA LEU A 39 2.79 4.18 -5.14
C LEU A 39 2.74 5.63 -4.65
N GLY A 40 3.88 6.18 -4.22
CA GLY A 40 3.99 7.58 -3.82
C GLY A 40 3.11 7.98 -2.64
N HIS A 41 2.70 7.02 -1.81
CA HIS A 41 1.88 7.25 -0.62
C HIS A 41 2.76 7.63 0.59
N SER A 42 2.15 8.25 1.60
CA SER A 42 2.79 8.38 2.91
C SER A 42 2.48 7.16 3.77
N PHE A 43 3.49 6.60 4.43
CA PHE A 43 3.35 5.46 5.34
C PHE A 43 4.10 5.74 6.64
N SER A 44 3.42 5.69 7.78
CA SER A 44 4.00 6.03 9.08
C SER A 44 3.56 5.04 10.16
N LEU A 45 4.51 4.61 11.00
CA LEU A 45 4.25 3.75 12.14
C LEU A 45 4.15 4.60 13.41
N TYR A 46 3.09 4.42 14.19
CA TYR A 46 2.99 4.98 15.54
C TYR A 46 2.37 3.95 16.49
N GLY A 47 3.12 3.62 17.55
CA GLY A 47 2.82 2.45 18.38
C GLY A 47 2.86 1.16 17.55
N ASN A 48 1.76 0.41 17.59
CA ASN A 48 1.60 -0.84 16.83
C ASN A 48 0.70 -0.67 15.59
N LYS A 49 0.43 0.56 15.16
CA LYS A 49 -0.46 0.86 14.04
C LYS A 49 0.30 1.55 12.92
N CYS A 50 0.05 1.12 11.69
CA CYS A 50 0.53 1.79 10.50
C CYS A 50 -0.55 2.71 9.94
N TYR A 51 -0.17 3.91 9.53
CA TYR A 51 -1.04 4.92 8.93
C TYR A 51 -0.61 5.14 7.49
N LEU A 52 -1.57 4.99 6.58
CA LEU A 52 -1.39 5.14 5.15
C LEU A 52 -2.25 6.29 4.66
N PHE A 53 -1.66 7.23 3.92
CA PHE A 53 -2.39 8.36 3.33
C PHE A 53 -2.04 8.55 1.85
N GLY A 54 -3.10 8.64 1.03
CA GLY A 54 -3.04 9.03 -0.37
C GLY A 54 -2.20 8.11 -1.26
N GLY A 55 -1.52 8.72 -2.23
CA GLY A 55 -0.71 8.06 -3.24
C GLY A 55 -1.38 8.05 -4.63
N LEU A 56 -0.87 7.19 -5.50
CA LEU A 56 -1.33 7.02 -6.87
C LEU A 56 -1.66 5.56 -7.15
N ALA A 57 -2.86 5.31 -7.66
CA ALA A 57 -3.28 4.01 -8.21
C ALA A 57 -3.33 4.04 -9.75
N ASN A 58 -3.34 2.86 -10.35
CA ASN A 58 -3.64 2.68 -11.77
C ASN A 58 -5.05 2.08 -11.88
N GLU A 59 -5.96 2.77 -12.57
CA GLU A 59 -7.33 2.26 -12.81
C GLU A 59 -7.42 1.31 -13.99
N SER A 60 -6.37 1.22 -14.81
CA SER A 60 -6.33 0.26 -15.90
C SER A 60 -6.13 -1.16 -15.37
N GLU A 61 -6.97 -2.09 -15.83
CA GLU A 61 -6.74 -3.53 -15.64
C GLU A 61 -5.63 -4.06 -16.56
N ASP A 62 -5.37 -3.38 -17.69
CA ASP A 62 -4.24 -3.69 -18.57
C ASP A 62 -2.96 -3.06 -18.02
N SER A 63 -1.97 -3.91 -17.71
CA SER A 63 -0.66 -3.49 -17.20
C SER A 63 0.17 -2.69 -18.21
N ASN A 64 -0.17 -2.73 -19.50
CA ASN A 64 0.48 -1.94 -20.53
C ASN A 64 -0.09 -0.52 -20.63
N ASN A 65 -1.21 -0.26 -19.97
CA ASN A 65 -1.85 1.05 -19.94
C ASN A 65 -1.81 1.63 -18.52
N ASN A 66 -1.67 2.95 -18.43
CA ASN A 66 -1.60 3.65 -17.17
C ASN A 66 -2.65 4.75 -17.13
N VAL A 67 -3.70 4.51 -16.35
CA VAL A 67 -4.75 5.49 -16.04
C VAL A 67 -4.54 5.93 -14.60
N PRO A 68 -3.78 7.03 -14.37
CA PRO A 68 -3.43 7.47 -13.03
C PRO A 68 -4.66 7.98 -12.28
N ARG A 69 -4.92 7.41 -11.09
CA ARG A 69 -5.86 7.97 -10.10
C ARG A 69 -5.11 8.41 -8.86
N TYR A 70 -5.17 9.71 -8.58
CA TYR A 70 -4.69 10.28 -7.33
C TYR A 70 -5.63 9.96 -6.18
N LEU A 71 -5.05 9.64 -5.04
CA LEU A 71 -5.76 9.17 -3.86
C LEU A 71 -5.64 10.21 -2.74
N ASN A 72 -6.72 10.40 -2.00
CA ASN A 72 -6.80 11.23 -0.79
C ASN A 72 -7.41 10.44 0.39
N ASP A 73 -7.44 9.13 0.28
CA ASP A 73 -7.95 8.22 1.30
C ASP A 73 -6.94 8.06 2.45
N PHE A 74 -7.47 7.71 3.62
CA PHE A 74 -6.70 7.48 4.84
C PHE A 74 -7.04 6.10 5.40
N TYR A 75 -6.02 5.34 5.78
CA TYR A 75 -6.17 4.05 6.41
C TYR A 75 -5.34 3.97 7.69
N GLU A 76 -5.95 3.36 8.70
CA GLU A 76 -5.27 2.80 9.86
C GLU A 76 -5.19 1.28 9.66
N LEU A 77 -3.99 0.72 9.78
CA LEU A 77 -3.70 -0.69 9.58
C LEU A 77 -3.17 -1.29 10.90
N GLU A 78 -3.83 -2.35 11.37
CA GLU A 78 -3.47 -3.13 12.58
C GLU A 78 -2.86 -4.49 12.22
#